data_AF-N6TRQ3-F1
#
_entry.id   AF-N6TRQ3-F1
#
_cell.length_a   1.000
_cell.length_b   1.000
_cell.length_c   1.000
_cell.angle_alpha   90.00
_cell.angle_beta   90.00
_cell.angle_gamma   90.00
#
_symmetry.space_group_name_H-M   'P 1'
#
loop_
_entity.id
_entity.type
_entity.pdbx_description
1 polymer ?
#
loop_
_entity_poly.entity_id
_entity_poly.type
_entity_poly.pdbx_seq_one_letter_code
_entity_poly.pdbx_strand_id
1 'polypeptide(L)'
;KGLEDLKIIPFFRGVDWEHIRERPAAIPVEVRSIDDTSNFDDFPDVKLEIPAAPLPQDGEIIYKDWVFINYTFKRFEGLTQRGTPKKN
;
A
#
# COMPACT_ATOMS: atom_id res chain seq x y z
N LYS A 1 -5.04 -8.77 -24.16
CA LYS A 1 -5.56 -7.40 -24.04
C LYS A 1 -4.90 -6.72 -22.85
N GLY A 2 -4.48 -5.47 -22.97
CA GLY A 2 -3.70 -4.80 -21.93
C GLY A 2 -3.71 -3.29 -22.05
N LEU A 3 -2.78 -2.63 -21.37
CA LEU A 3 -2.68 -1.16 -21.34
C LEU A 3 -2.60 -0.55 -22.74
N GLU A 4 -1.88 -1.18 -23.68
CA GLU A 4 -1.74 -0.67 -25.05
C GLU A 4 -3.08 -0.58 -25.80
N ASP A 5 -4.01 -1.49 -25.54
CA ASP A 5 -5.35 -1.42 -26.13
C ASP A 5 -6.17 -0.26 -25.54
N LEU A 6 -5.92 0.11 -24.27
CA LEU A 6 -6.59 1.25 -23.62
C LEU A 6 -6.06 2.59 -24.13
N LYS A 7 -4.77 2.68 -24.47
CA LYS A 7 -4.19 3.94 -24.98
C LYS A 7 -4.80 4.38 -26.31
N ILE A 8 -5.33 3.44 -27.11
CA ILE A 8 -5.82 3.70 -28.47
C ILE A 8 -7.34 3.94 -28.58
N ILE A 9 -8.11 3.76 -27.51
CA ILE A 9 -9.57 3.99 -27.58
C ILE A 9 -9.87 5.50 -27.72
N PRO A 10 -10.97 5.89 -28.41
CA PRO A 10 -11.27 7.30 -28.66
C PRO A 10 -11.37 8.19 -27.42
N PHE A 11 -11.76 7.63 -26.27
CA PHE A 11 -11.88 8.37 -25.01
C PHE A 11 -10.55 8.98 -24.54
N PHE A 12 -9.42 8.31 -24.77
CA PHE A 12 -8.09 8.77 -24.34
C PHE A 12 -7.31 9.49 -25.45
N ARG A 13 -7.97 9.91 -26.53
CA ARG A 13 -7.33 10.66 -27.61
C ARG A 13 -6.71 11.96 -27.05
N GLY A 14 -5.43 12.17 -27.32
CA GLY A 14 -4.71 13.36 -26.87
C GLY A 14 -4.16 13.27 -25.45
N VAL A 15 -4.33 12.14 -24.76
CA VAL A 15 -3.63 11.88 -23.50
C VAL A 15 -2.16 11.62 -23.81
N ASP A 16 -1.29 12.50 -23.33
CA ASP A 16 0.14 12.24 -23.25
C ASP A 16 0.41 11.30 -22.07
N TRP A 17 0.64 10.02 -22.37
CA TRP A 17 0.92 8.97 -21.39
C TRP A 17 2.37 8.99 -20.89
N GLU A 18 3.30 9.56 -21.65
CA GLU A 18 4.71 9.65 -21.28
C GLU A 18 4.92 10.72 -20.21
N HIS A 19 4.26 11.87 -20.36
CA HIS A 19 4.40 13.03 -19.46
C HIS A 19 3.17 13.28 -18.59
N ILE A 20 2.30 12.27 -18.40
CA ILE A 20 1.04 12.44 -17.63
C ILE A 20 1.27 12.94 -16.19
N ARG A 21 2.43 12.64 -15.60
CA ARG A 21 2.80 13.04 -14.24
C ARG A 21 3.36 14.46 -14.12
N GLU A 22 3.74 15.07 -15.25
CA GLU A 22 4.33 16.41 -15.29
C GLU A 22 3.27 17.51 -15.40
N ARG A 23 2.06 17.12 -15.82
CA ARG A 23 0.91 18.02 -15.88
C ARG A 23 0.29 18.18 -14.48
N PRO A 24 -0.22 19.37 -14.13
CA PRO A 24 -0.96 19.54 -12.89
C PRO A 24 -2.18 18.62 -12.88
N ALA A 25 -2.51 18.08 -11.71
CA ALA A 25 -3.74 17.32 -11.53
C ALA A 25 -4.95 18.20 -11.83
N ALA A 26 -6.01 17.61 -12.41
CA ALA A 26 -7.23 18.34 -12.72
C ALA A 26 -7.91 18.92 -11.47
N ILE A 27 -7.74 18.25 -10.33
CA ILE A 27 -8.27 18.67 -9.03
C ILE A 27 -7.08 18.72 -8.07
N PRO A 28 -6.62 19.92 -7.65
CA PRO A 28 -5.62 20.05 -6.61
C PRO A 28 -6.23 19.70 -5.24
N VAL A 29 -5.42 19.11 -4.35
CA VAL A 29 -5.82 18.81 -2.97
C VAL A 29 -5.30 19.92 -2.07
N GLU A 30 -6.17 20.51 -1.27
CA GLU A 30 -5.77 21.48 -0.24
C GLU A 30 -5.29 20.74 1.01
N VAL A 31 -4.10 21.10 1.50
CA VAL A 31 -3.47 20.50 2.67
C VAL A 31 -3.00 21.63 3.59
N ARG A 32 -3.45 21.63 4.84
CA ARG A 32 -3.21 22.70 5.82
C ARG A 32 -1.92 22.50 6.60
N SER A 33 -1.54 21.26 6.87
CA SER A 33 -0.35 20.87 7.64
C SER A 33 0.09 19.43 7.30
N ILE A 34 1.24 19.00 7.81
CA ILE A 34 1.78 17.65 7.54
C ILE A 34 0.92 16.52 8.17
N ASP A 35 0.18 16.85 9.22
CA ASP A 35 -0.72 15.99 9.98
C ASP A 35 -2.20 16.26 9.66
N ASP A 36 -2.50 16.99 8.58
CA ASP A 36 -3.87 17.29 8.17
C ASP A 36 -4.62 16.03 7.73
N THR A 37 -5.68 15.69 8.47
CA THR A 37 -6.57 14.56 8.17
C THR A 37 -7.89 14.99 7.53
N SER A 38 -8.10 16.27 7.17
CA SER A 38 -9.40 16.76 6.71
C SER A 38 -9.87 16.23 5.35
N ASN A 39 -8.98 15.58 4.60
CA ASN A 39 -9.29 14.92 3.32
C ASN A 39 -9.71 13.45 3.52
N PHE A 40 -9.92 13.00 4.76
CA PHE A 40 -10.40 11.67 5.14
C PHE A 40 -11.74 11.78 5.87
N ASP A 41 -12.52 10.70 5.83
CA ASP A 41 -13.77 10.60 6.59
C ASP A 41 -13.48 10.29 8.07
N ASP A 42 -14.24 10.93 8.96
CA ASP A 42 -14.28 10.57 10.38
C ASP A 42 -15.22 9.37 10.57
N PHE A 43 -14.65 8.25 11.03
CA PHE A 43 -15.43 7.08 11.40
C PHE A 43 -15.68 7.09 12.91
N PRO A 44 -16.90 6.76 13.38
CA PRO A 44 -17.14 6.60 14.80
C PRO A 44 -16.31 5.44 15.35
N ASP A 45 -15.98 5.51 16.64
CA ASP A 45 -15.36 4.40 17.34
C ASP A 45 -16.29 3.18 17.30
N VAL A 46 -16.00 2.24 16.41
CA VAL A 46 -16.59 0.91 16.46
C VAL A 46 -15.86 0.17 17.57
N LYS A 47 -16.61 -0.39 18.53
CA LYS A 47 -16.07 -1.40 19.44
C LYS A 47 -15.69 -2.63 18.61
N LEU A 48 -14.49 -2.60 18.04
CA LEU A 48 -13.84 -3.79 17.55
C LEU A 48 -13.55 -4.62 18.80
N GLU A 49 -14.40 -5.59 19.09
CA GLU A 49 -14.11 -6.66 20.03
C GLU A 49 -13.00 -7.51 19.41
N ILE A 50 -11.78 -6.97 19.37
CA ILE A 50 -10.59 -7.73 19.08
C ILE A 50 -10.45 -8.67 20.28
N PRO A 51 -10.60 -9.99 20.10
CA PRO A 51 -10.44 -10.90 21.21
C PRO A 51 -9.05 -10.65 21.81
N ALA A 52 -9.02 -10.42 23.13
CA ALA A 52 -7.77 -10.23 23.84
C ALA A 52 -6.80 -11.36 23.46
N ALA A 53 -5.54 -11.01 23.22
CA ALA A 53 -4.53 -12.00 22.88
C ALA A 53 -4.57 -13.13 23.93
N PRO A 54 -4.66 -14.41 23.53
CA PRO A 54 -4.72 -15.50 24.50
C PRO A 54 -3.53 -15.41 25.46
N LEU A 55 -3.81 -15.53 26.76
CA LEU A 55 -2.78 -15.55 27.80
C LEU A 55 -1.79 -16.68 27.49
N PRO A 56 -0.47 -16.46 27.65
CA PRO A 56 0.51 -17.52 27.47
C PRO A 56 0.19 -18.66 28.44
N GLN A 57 -0.13 -19.84 27.89
CA GLN A 57 -0.14 -21.09 28.67
C GLN A 57 1.32 -21.58 28.76
N ASP A 58 1.74 -21.97 29.96
CA ASP A 58 3.10 -22.47 30.21
C ASP A 58 3.43 -23.62 29.25
N GLY A 59 4.45 -23.42 28.40
CA GLY A 59 5.02 -24.45 27.53
C GLY A 59 4.60 -24.44 26.06
N GLU A 60 3.67 -23.57 25.62
CA GLU A 60 3.37 -23.43 24.19
C GLU A 60 4.39 -22.51 23.50
N ILE A 61 5.17 -23.08 22.56
CA ILE A 61 5.98 -22.31 21.63
C ILE A 61 5.06 -21.36 20.87
N ILE A 62 5.43 -20.09 20.83
CA ILE A 62 4.66 -18.95 20.34
C ILE A 62 4.33 -19.12 18.84
N TYR A 63 3.27 -19.89 18.53
CA TYR A 63 2.72 -20.05 17.17
C TYR A 63 2.29 -18.71 16.55
N LYS A 64 2.07 -17.70 17.39
CA LYS A 64 1.66 -16.35 16.98
C LYS A 64 2.73 -15.60 16.20
N ASP A 65 4.02 -15.89 16.38
CA ASP A 65 5.06 -15.09 15.72
C ASP A 65 5.26 -15.49 14.26
N TRP A 66 4.88 -16.73 13.90
CA TRP A 66 5.04 -17.25 12.54
C TRP A 66 4.14 -16.56 11.52
N VAL A 67 2.96 -16.09 11.94
CA VAL A 67 2.05 -15.35 11.04
C VAL A 67 2.58 -13.95 10.68
N PHE A 68 3.61 -13.48 11.39
CA PHE A 68 4.28 -12.20 11.11
C PHE A 68 5.61 -12.35 10.37
N ILE A 69 5.99 -13.56 9.95
CA ILE A 69 7.17 -13.77 9.10
C ILE A 69 7.01 -12.95 7.80
N ASN A 70 8.05 -12.18 7.43
CA ASN A 70 8.07 -11.24 6.30
C ASN A 70 7.17 -9.99 6.43
N TYR A 71 6.57 -9.73 7.59
CA TYR A 71 5.77 -8.53 7.81
C TYR A 71 6.61 -7.25 7.80
N THR A 72 7.81 -7.30 8.39
CA THR A 72 8.68 -6.13 8.50
C THR A 72 9.25 -5.74 7.14
N PHE A 73 8.81 -4.59 6.63
CA PHE A 73 9.36 -3.96 5.44
C PHE A 73 10.14 -2.69 5.80
N LYS A 74 11.37 -2.56 5.31
CA LYS A 74 12.17 -1.34 5.42
C LYS A 74 12.65 -0.91 4.05
N ARG A 75 12.11 0.20 3.56
CA ARG A 75 12.28 0.71 2.18
C ARG A 75 13.74 0.84 1.71
N PHE A 76 14.69 1.00 2.64
CA PHE A 76 16.10 1.26 2.33
C PHE A 76 17.08 0.23 2.93
N GLU A 77 16.58 -0.79 3.64
CA GLU A 77 17.43 -1.90 4.12
C GLU A 77 17.07 -3.16 3.33
N GLY A 78 17.93 -3.50 2.38
CA GLY A 78 17.73 -4.59 1.44
C GLY A 78 17.30 -4.07 0.08
N LEU A 79 18.16 -4.27 -0.92
CA LEU A 79 17.85 -4.14 -2.35
C LEU A 79 16.37 -4.48 -2.59
N THR A 80 15.63 -3.58 -3.24
CA THR A 80 14.37 -3.88 -3.94
C THR A 80 14.40 -5.34 -4.40
N GLN A 81 13.48 -6.20 -3.97
CA GLN A 81 13.40 -7.62 -4.36
C GLN A 81 13.47 -7.74 -5.89
N ARG A 82 14.69 -7.79 -6.43
CA ARG A 82 14.98 -8.28 -7.77
C ARG A 82 15.20 -9.76 -7.55
N GLY A 83 14.48 -10.54 -8.34
CA GLY A 83 14.20 -11.95 -8.11
C GLY A 83 15.38 -12.82 -7.71
N THR A 84 15.04 -13.94 -7.09
CA THR A 84 15.93 -15.02 -6.68
C THR A 84 17.07 -15.24 -7.69
N PRO A 85 18.34 -15.20 -7.27
CA PRO A 85 19.43 -15.59 -8.15
C PRO A 85 19.27 -17.07 -8.49
N LYS A 86 19.15 -17.39 -9.78
CA LYS A 86 19.20 -18.78 -10.26
C LYS A 86 20.57 -19.34 -9.91
N LYS A 87 20.58 -20.45 -9.17
CA LYS A 87 21.79 -21.21 -8.89
C LYS A 87 22.13 -22.02 -10.14
N ASN A 88 23.33 -21.81 -10.68
CA ASN A 88 23.93 -22.68 -11.70
C ASN A 88 24.27 -24.04 -11.08
#